data_AF-A0A4U1JHQ7-F1
#
_entry.id   AF-A0A4U1JHQ7-F1
#
_cell.length_a   1.000
_cell.length_b   1.000
_cell.length_c   1.000
_cell.angle_alpha   90.00
_cell.angle_beta   90.00
_cell.angle_gamma   90.00
#
_symmetry.space_group_name_H-M   'P 1'
#
loop_
_entity.id
_entity.type
_entity.pdbx_description
1 polymer ?
#
loop_
_entity_poly.entity_id
_entity_poly.type
_entity_poly.pdbx_seq_one_letter_code
_entity_poly.pdbx_strand_id
1 'polypeptide(L)'
;MTYLAERSVLLSLALALGGFGCVGLEAGIDYPSDLPSPDEHVTTPEGEADPSISLNGFVIKDEVCKEVDTHPVTQRLGPEDFARFLETQGLKIEPKKARDNLYWFDFPTGEKKEGEPQQFLRLRLAVLDDHFAATRDLQESLLDHGPGWWGVRRSNLAVLAPKTGLSESVAFALKHKLVCWGMFAYSGTDDVYGVPGPYTEL
;
A
#
# COMPACT_ATOMS: atom_id res chain seq x y z
N MET A 1 0.52 81.60 3.33
CA MET A 1 0.72 80.87 2.05
C MET A 1 0.99 79.43 2.44
N THR A 2 0.20 78.39 2.16
CA THR A 2 -0.99 78.16 1.30
C THR A 2 -1.49 76.74 1.65
N TYR A 3 -2.81 76.52 1.85
CA TYR A 3 -3.69 75.41 1.37
C TYR A 3 -3.13 73.95 1.30
N LEU A 4 -3.75 72.81 1.66
CA LEU A 4 -5.11 72.22 1.77
C LEU A 4 -4.96 70.85 2.49
N ALA A 5 -5.82 70.42 3.42
CA ALA A 5 -7.10 69.71 3.24
C ALA A 5 -7.04 68.26 2.70
N GLU A 6 -7.69 67.35 3.45
CA GLU A 6 -8.42 66.13 3.03
C GLU A 6 -7.65 64.85 2.59
N ARG A 7 -7.80 63.73 3.32
CA ARG A 7 -8.86 62.70 3.13
C ARG A 7 -8.56 61.38 3.88
N SER A 8 -9.58 60.85 4.53
CA SER A 8 -9.66 59.53 5.16
C SER A 8 -9.63 58.39 4.12
N VAL A 9 -8.99 57.26 4.45
CA VAL A 9 -9.34 55.93 3.91
C VAL A 9 -9.13 54.87 4.99
N LEU A 10 -10.24 54.21 5.37
CA LEU A 10 -10.29 52.94 6.10
C LEU A 10 -9.69 51.82 5.23
N LEU A 11 -8.86 50.95 5.81
CA LEU A 11 -8.62 49.63 5.22
C LEU A 11 -8.66 48.54 6.29
N SER A 12 -9.80 47.87 6.33
CA SER A 12 -9.99 46.56 6.95
C SER A 12 -9.16 45.53 6.16
N LEU A 13 -8.35 44.71 6.84
CA LEU A 13 -7.82 43.49 6.23
C LEU A 13 -8.22 42.28 7.07
N ALA A 14 -8.93 41.39 6.39
CA ALA A 14 -9.66 40.26 6.92
C ALA A 14 -8.75 39.22 7.59
N LEU A 15 -9.28 38.64 8.67
CA LEU A 15 -8.73 37.44 9.29
C LEU A 15 -8.71 36.28 8.30
N ALA A 16 -7.58 35.58 8.34
CA ALA A 16 -7.31 34.30 7.73
C ALA A 16 -8.38 33.26 8.05
N LEU A 17 -8.85 32.56 7.01
CA LEU A 17 -9.32 31.16 7.05
C LEU A 17 -9.13 30.58 5.64
N GLY A 18 -7.87 30.40 5.25
CA GLY A 18 -7.52 29.54 4.13
C GLY A 18 -7.62 28.10 4.60
N GLY A 19 -8.77 27.48 4.41
CA GLY A 19 -8.93 26.03 4.53
C GLY A 19 -8.15 25.36 3.41
N PHE A 20 -6.89 25.01 3.66
CA PHE A 20 -6.23 24.00 2.87
C PHE A 20 -6.70 22.65 3.37
N GLY A 21 -7.47 21.97 2.52
CA GLY A 21 -7.92 20.61 2.75
C GLY A 21 -6.77 19.67 3.04
N CYS A 22 -7.08 18.54 3.65
CA CYS A 22 -6.18 17.41 3.83
C CYS A 22 -5.58 17.01 2.48
N VAL A 23 -4.43 17.57 2.15
CA VAL A 23 -3.61 17.09 1.04
C VAL A 23 -3.07 15.75 1.52
N GLY A 24 -3.49 14.67 0.86
CA GLY A 24 -2.92 13.35 1.05
C GLY A 24 -1.41 13.47 1.04
N LEU A 25 -0.76 12.82 2.00
CA LEU A 25 0.69 12.79 2.13
C LEU A 25 1.30 12.48 0.76
N GLU A 26 1.96 13.46 0.13
CA GLU A 26 2.74 13.25 -1.10
C GLU A 26 3.90 12.30 -0.78
N ALA A 27 3.63 11.01 -0.81
CA ALA A 27 4.66 10.02 -1.07
C ALA A 27 5.05 10.25 -2.53
N GLY A 28 6.29 10.69 -2.79
CA GLY A 28 6.80 10.98 -4.14
C GLY A 28 6.95 9.75 -5.05
N ILE A 29 6.03 8.80 -4.97
CA ILE A 29 5.90 7.58 -5.75
C ILE A 29 4.44 7.51 -6.20
N ASP A 30 4.22 7.62 -7.51
CA ASP A 30 2.88 7.57 -8.09
C ASP A 30 2.37 6.11 -8.11
N TYR A 31 1.25 5.85 -7.44
CA TYR A 31 0.50 4.61 -7.62
C TYR A 31 -0.26 4.64 -8.96
N PRO A 32 -0.61 3.49 -9.54
CA PRO A 32 -1.42 3.44 -10.75
C PRO A 32 -2.77 4.15 -10.57
N SER A 33 -3.24 4.90 -11.57
CA SER A 33 -4.52 5.62 -11.48
C SER A 33 -5.75 4.75 -11.72
N ASP A 34 -5.56 3.52 -12.19
CA ASP A 34 -6.58 2.55 -12.59
C ASP A 34 -6.83 1.50 -11.49
N LEU A 35 -6.78 1.92 -10.22
CA LEU A 35 -7.04 1.06 -9.07
C LEU A 35 -8.54 0.84 -8.85
N PRO A 36 -8.96 -0.38 -8.46
CA PRO A 36 -10.36 -0.68 -8.17
C PRO A 36 -10.83 0.02 -6.88
N SER A 37 -12.14 0.20 -6.74
CA SER A 37 -12.71 0.60 -5.45
C SER A 37 -12.58 -0.54 -4.43
N PRO A 38 -11.95 -0.34 -3.26
CA PRO A 38 -11.82 -1.40 -2.26
C PRO A 38 -13.16 -1.86 -1.66
N ASP A 39 -14.13 -0.96 -1.53
CA ASP A 39 -15.36 -1.16 -0.75
C ASP A 39 -16.19 -2.36 -1.24
N GLU A 40 -16.16 -2.65 -2.54
CA GLU A 40 -16.87 -3.78 -3.14
C GLU A 40 -16.26 -5.15 -2.74
N HIS A 41 -15.03 -5.16 -2.24
CA HIS A 41 -14.23 -6.34 -1.98
C HIS A 41 -14.00 -6.63 -0.49
N VAL A 42 -14.62 -5.84 0.37
CA VAL A 42 -14.44 -5.92 1.82
C VAL A 42 -15.78 -6.04 2.56
N THR A 43 -15.75 -6.51 3.80
CA THR A 43 -16.88 -6.50 4.75
C THR A 43 -16.39 -5.96 6.09
N THR A 44 -17.30 -5.63 7.01
CA THR A 44 -16.90 -5.40 8.40
C THR A 44 -16.38 -6.71 9.02
N PRO A 45 -15.64 -6.67 10.14
CA PRO A 45 -15.26 -7.86 10.90
C PRO A 45 -16.46 -8.71 11.34
N GLU A 46 -17.62 -8.08 11.53
CA GLU A 46 -18.89 -8.73 11.87
C GLU A 46 -19.64 -9.30 10.65
N GLY A 47 -19.14 -9.06 9.43
CA GLY A 47 -19.71 -9.57 8.18
C GLY A 47 -20.76 -8.66 7.52
N GLU A 48 -20.83 -7.38 7.91
CA GLU A 48 -21.78 -6.42 7.33
C GLU A 48 -21.23 -5.76 6.05
N ALA A 49 -22.16 -5.27 5.21
CA ALA A 49 -21.88 -4.79 3.85
C ALA A 49 -21.52 -3.29 3.76
N ASP A 50 -21.40 -2.57 4.88
CA ASP A 50 -20.97 -1.16 4.93
C ASP A 50 -19.61 -0.99 5.65
N PRO A 51 -18.53 -1.60 5.12
CA PRO A 51 -17.20 -1.41 5.67
C PRO A 51 -16.70 0.00 5.33
N SER A 52 -16.40 0.79 6.35
CA SER A 52 -15.51 1.93 6.17
C SER A 52 -14.07 1.40 6.10
N ILE A 53 -13.33 1.69 5.02
CA ILE A 53 -11.89 1.38 4.94
C ILE A 53 -11.17 2.23 5.99
N SER A 54 -11.03 1.63 7.17
CA SER A 54 -10.44 2.19 8.36
C SER A 54 -9.59 1.12 9.04
N LEU A 55 -8.66 1.56 9.87
CA LEU A 55 -7.78 0.64 10.60
C LEU A 55 -8.64 -0.27 11.49
N ASN A 56 -8.47 -1.59 11.37
CA ASN A 56 -9.30 -2.64 12.00
C ASN A 56 -10.80 -2.63 11.63
N GLY A 57 -11.22 -1.87 10.63
CA GLY A 57 -12.63 -1.72 10.28
C GLY A 57 -13.13 -2.67 9.20
N PHE A 58 -12.27 -3.52 8.63
CA PHE A 58 -12.64 -4.36 7.50
C PHE A 58 -11.88 -5.68 7.40
N VAL A 59 -12.47 -6.60 6.65
CA VAL A 59 -11.96 -7.93 6.27
C VAL A 59 -12.10 -8.10 4.76
N ILE A 60 -11.13 -8.75 4.12
CA ILE A 60 -11.21 -9.08 2.69
C ILE A 60 -12.23 -10.20 2.46
N LYS A 61 -13.17 -10.02 1.53
CA LYS A 61 -14.15 -11.07 1.18
C LYS A 61 -13.47 -12.29 0.58
N ASP A 62 -13.92 -13.49 0.96
CA ASP A 62 -13.42 -14.76 0.42
C ASP A 62 -13.49 -14.86 -1.11
N GLU A 63 -14.49 -14.22 -1.72
CA GLU A 63 -14.69 -14.27 -3.16
C GLU A 63 -13.58 -13.58 -3.97
N VAL A 64 -12.84 -12.66 -3.36
CA VAL A 64 -11.67 -11.99 -3.97
C VAL A 64 -10.59 -13.01 -4.34
N CYS A 65 -10.42 -14.02 -3.48
CA CYS A 65 -9.39 -15.04 -3.61
C CYS A 65 -9.88 -16.33 -4.27
N LYS A 66 -11.05 -16.29 -4.93
CA LYS A 66 -11.46 -17.38 -5.83
C LYS A 66 -10.35 -17.68 -6.83
N GLU A 67 -10.08 -18.98 -7.00
CA GLU A 67 -9.07 -19.53 -7.91
C GLU A 67 -7.61 -19.22 -7.52
N VAL A 68 -7.36 -18.68 -6.32
CA VAL A 68 -6.02 -18.51 -5.75
C VAL A 68 -5.80 -19.54 -4.64
N ASP A 69 -4.62 -20.16 -4.62
CA ASP A 69 -4.25 -21.05 -3.52
C ASP A 69 -3.86 -20.25 -2.26
N THR A 70 -4.80 -20.19 -1.32
CA THR A 70 -4.68 -19.50 -0.04
C THR A 70 -4.27 -20.42 1.11
N HIS A 71 -3.90 -21.68 0.85
CA HIS A 71 -3.50 -22.59 1.93
C HIS A 71 -2.18 -22.15 2.57
N PRO A 72 -2.01 -22.36 3.89
CA PRO A 72 -0.76 -22.12 4.58
C PRO A 72 0.41 -22.85 3.92
N VAL A 73 1.56 -22.20 3.84
CA VAL A 73 2.75 -22.75 3.17
C VAL A 73 3.81 -23.02 4.21
N THR A 74 4.17 -24.29 4.39
CA THR A 74 5.18 -24.71 5.38
C THR A 74 6.60 -24.77 4.81
N GLN A 75 6.74 -24.73 3.48
CA GLN A 75 8.03 -24.74 2.80
C GLN A 75 8.62 -23.32 2.70
N ARG A 76 9.96 -23.27 2.63
CA ARG A 76 10.69 -22.03 2.34
C ARG A 76 10.45 -21.62 0.89
N LEU A 77 10.10 -20.37 0.68
CA LEU A 77 9.88 -19.74 -0.61
C LEU A 77 11.07 -18.85 -1.01
N GLY A 78 11.22 -18.64 -2.30
CA GLY A 78 12.16 -17.72 -2.93
C GLY A 78 11.46 -16.61 -3.74
N PRO A 79 12.24 -15.67 -4.30
CA PRO A 79 11.69 -14.59 -5.12
C PRO A 79 10.93 -15.10 -6.35
N GLU A 80 11.36 -16.24 -6.92
CA GLU A 80 10.71 -16.86 -8.08
C GLU A 80 9.30 -17.38 -7.77
N ASP A 81 9.01 -17.73 -6.52
CA ASP A 81 7.66 -18.15 -6.13
C ASP A 81 6.70 -16.97 -6.10
N PHE A 82 7.19 -15.78 -5.71
CA PHE A 82 6.41 -14.54 -5.82
C PHE A 82 6.24 -14.11 -7.28
N ALA A 83 7.29 -14.19 -8.10
CA ALA A 83 7.21 -13.92 -9.53
C ALA A 83 6.18 -14.83 -10.23
N ARG A 84 6.23 -16.14 -9.95
CA ARG A 84 5.25 -17.11 -10.47
C ARG A 84 3.83 -16.80 -10.04
N PHE A 85 3.63 -16.38 -8.79
CA PHE A 85 2.32 -15.92 -8.35
C PHE A 85 1.85 -14.71 -9.18
N LEU A 86 2.68 -13.69 -9.36
CA LEU A 86 2.35 -12.52 -10.17
C LEU A 86 2.01 -12.90 -11.62
N GLU A 87 2.71 -13.87 -12.20
CA GLU A 87 2.41 -14.37 -13.55
C GLU A 87 1.01 -14.98 -13.66
N THR A 88 0.55 -15.71 -12.63
CA THR A 88 -0.83 -16.22 -12.58
C THR A 88 -1.87 -15.11 -12.51
N GLN A 89 -1.48 -13.90 -12.10
CA GLN A 89 -2.31 -12.70 -12.11
C GLN A 89 -2.13 -11.87 -13.40
N GLY A 90 -1.43 -12.41 -14.40
CA GLY A 90 -1.17 -11.75 -15.68
C GLY A 90 0.00 -10.77 -15.68
N LEU A 91 0.78 -10.70 -14.60
CA LEU A 91 1.93 -9.81 -14.46
C LEU A 91 3.25 -10.56 -14.67
N LYS A 92 4.00 -10.20 -15.71
CA LYS A 92 5.36 -10.72 -15.93
C LYS A 92 6.38 -9.76 -15.35
N ILE A 93 6.69 -9.93 -14.06
CA ILE A 93 7.67 -9.11 -13.33
C ILE A 93 8.80 -10.00 -12.85
N GLU A 94 10.00 -9.74 -13.36
CA GLU A 94 11.22 -10.47 -12.98
C GLU A 94 11.84 -9.89 -11.70
N PRO A 95 12.28 -10.73 -10.76
CA PRO A 95 12.94 -10.28 -9.54
C PRO A 95 14.32 -9.68 -9.84
N LYS A 96 14.57 -8.45 -9.39
CA LYS A 96 15.89 -7.80 -9.49
C LYS A 96 16.62 -7.92 -8.16
N LYS A 97 17.68 -8.73 -8.11
CA LYS A 97 18.49 -8.87 -6.88
C LYS A 97 19.16 -7.53 -6.53
N ALA A 98 18.84 -6.99 -5.36
CA ALA A 98 19.38 -5.72 -4.86
C ALA A 98 20.58 -5.95 -3.94
N ARG A 99 20.48 -6.93 -3.03
CA ARG A 99 21.56 -7.44 -2.16
C ARG A 99 21.24 -8.87 -1.74
N ASP A 100 22.16 -9.51 -1.01
CA ASP A 100 22.13 -10.94 -0.62
C ASP A 100 20.74 -11.57 -0.54
N ASN A 101 19.88 -11.03 0.33
CA ASN A 101 18.54 -11.53 0.62
C ASN A 101 17.41 -10.57 0.21
N LEU A 102 17.68 -9.55 -0.60
CA LEU A 102 16.71 -8.50 -0.96
C LEU A 102 16.56 -8.38 -2.47
N TYR A 103 15.32 -8.35 -2.92
CA TYR A 103 14.92 -8.29 -4.31
C TYR A 103 13.94 -7.13 -4.53
N TRP A 104 13.99 -6.53 -5.71
CA TRP A 104 13.05 -5.51 -6.17
C TRP A 104 12.10 -6.08 -7.21
N PHE A 105 10.82 -5.76 -7.05
CA PHE A 105 9.77 -6.02 -8.02
C PHE A 105 9.21 -4.68 -8.49
N ASP A 106 9.45 -4.35 -9.76
CA ASP A 106 9.07 -3.07 -10.36
C ASP A 106 7.72 -3.22 -11.08
N PHE A 107 6.65 -2.71 -10.47
CA PHE A 107 5.31 -2.70 -11.04
C PHE A 107 5.14 -1.48 -11.94
N PRO A 108 4.83 -1.61 -13.23
CA PRO A 108 4.65 -0.47 -14.11
C PRO A 108 3.44 0.38 -13.68
N THR A 109 3.64 1.69 -13.56
CA THR A 109 2.60 2.66 -13.19
C THR A 109 2.12 3.37 -14.45
N GLY A 110 1.22 2.70 -15.19
CA GLY A 110 0.66 3.21 -16.44
C GLY A 110 1.49 2.90 -17.70
N GLU A 111 1.00 3.42 -18.83
CA GLU A 111 1.63 3.19 -20.14
C GLU A 111 2.93 3.96 -20.29
N LYS A 112 3.90 3.33 -20.96
CA LYS A 112 5.17 3.96 -21.31
C LYS A 112 4.93 5.11 -22.30
N LYS A 113 5.22 6.34 -21.88
CA LYS A 113 5.23 7.49 -22.79
C LYS A 113 6.48 7.47 -23.67
N GLU A 114 6.32 7.86 -24.93
CA GLU A 114 7.44 7.92 -25.88
C GLU A 114 8.48 8.95 -25.42
N GLY A 115 9.75 8.54 -25.38
CA GLY A 115 10.86 9.40 -24.93
C GLY A 115 11.06 9.49 -23.41
N GLU A 116 10.18 8.91 -22.60
CA GLU A 116 10.29 8.91 -21.14
C GLU A 116 10.65 7.52 -20.58
N PRO A 117 11.37 7.45 -19.44
CA PRO A 117 11.57 6.18 -18.74
C PRO A 117 10.23 5.64 -18.23
N GLN A 118 10.05 4.32 -18.27
CA GLN A 118 8.89 3.67 -17.64
C GLN A 118 8.90 3.99 -16.14
N GLN A 119 7.81 4.57 -15.65
CA GLN A 119 7.60 4.75 -14.22
C GLN A 119 7.19 3.41 -13.59
N PHE A 120 7.67 3.17 -12.37
CA PHE A 120 7.39 1.95 -11.65
C PHE A 120 7.21 2.21 -10.16
N LEU A 121 6.30 1.45 -9.57
CA LEU A 121 6.18 1.25 -8.15
C LEU A 121 7.03 0.06 -7.74
N ARG A 122 8.03 0.30 -6.89
CA ARG A 122 8.97 -0.73 -6.47
C ARG A 122 8.56 -1.37 -5.16
N LEU A 123 8.22 -2.64 -5.19
CA LEU A 123 8.12 -3.46 -3.98
C LEU A 123 9.48 -4.06 -3.62
N ARG A 124 9.77 -4.13 -2.32
CA ARG A 124 10.99 -4.73 -1.77
C ARG A 124 10.65 -6.07 -1.14
N LEU A 125 11.17 -7.15 -1.70
CA LEU A 125 10.99 -8.50 -1.17
C LEU A 125 12.26 -8.93 -0.44
N ALA A 126 12.14 -9.18 0.86
CA ALA A 126 13.17 -9.80 1.68
C ALA A 126 12.92 -11.31 1.75
N VAL A 127 14.00 -12.09 1.63
CA VAL A 127 14.02 -13.55 1.80
C VAL A 127 14.69 -13.86 3.14
N LEU A 128 13.90 -14.29 4.12
CA LEU A 128 14.37 -14.51 5.48
C LEU A 128 14.58 -16.00 5.75
N ASP A 129 15.09 -16.32 6.94
CA ASP A 129 15.41 -17.69 7.35
C ASP A 129 14.16 -18.54 7.54
N ASP A 130 13.14 -17.95 8.17
CA ASP A 130 11.88 -18.61 8.48
C ASP A 130 10.72 -17.59 8.56
N HIS A 131 9.55 -18.13 8.88
CA HIS A 131 8.32 -17.37 9.02
C HIS A 131 8.36 -16.45 10.27
N PHE A 132 9.07 -16.74 11.36
CA PHE A 132 9.15 -15.77 12.46
C PHE A 132 10.00 -14.56 12.07
N ALA A 133 11.12 -14.80 11.41
CA ALA A 133 12.02 -13.75 10.93
C ALA A 133 11.32 -12.82 9.92
N ALA A 134 10.52 -13.36 9.00
CA ALA A 134 9.77 -12.55 8.04
C ALA A 134 8.65 -11.70 8.70
N THR A 135 7.99 -12.21 9.75
CA THR A 135 6.98 -11.41 10.48
C THR A 135 7.66 -10.25 11.18
N ARG A 136 8.76 -10.54 11.90
CA ARG A 136 9.54 -9.53 12.59
C ARG A 136 10.09 -8.47 11.63
N ASP A 137 10.71 -8.88 10.53
CA ASP A 137 11.29 -7.97 9.54
C ASP A 137 10.24 -7.04 8.92
N LEU A 138 9.05 -7.56 8.58
CA LEU A 138 7.97 -6.74 8.07
C LEU A 138 7.44 -5.77 9.13
N GLN A 139 7.18 -6.25 10.35
CA GLN A 139 6.68 -5.43 11.45
C GLN A 139 7.65 -4.29 11.79
N GLU A 140 8.93 -4.60 11.96
CA GLU A 140 9.97 -3.61 12.24
C GLU A 140 10.12 -2.62 11.10
N SER A 141 10.13 -3.08 9.84
CA SER A 141 10.20 -2.19 8.68
C SER A 141 9.02 -1.22 8.61
N LEU A 142 7.81 -1.68 8.91
CA LEU A 142 6.61 -0.84 8.92
C LEU A 142 6.69 0.22 10.02
N LEU A 143 7.13 -0.15 11.22
CA LEU A 143 7.31 0.79 12.33
C LEU A 143 8.43 1.81 12.08
N ASP A 144 9.58 1.37 11.56
CA ASP A 144 10.73 2.22 11.27
C ASP A 144 10.43 3.26 10.19
N HIS A 145 9.66 2.86 9.19
CA HIS A 145 9.26 3.74 8.10
C HIS A 145 8.04 4.62 8.44
N GLY A 146 7.19 4.16 9.35
CA GLY A 146 6.08 4.91 9.91
C GLY A 146 4.81 4.93 9.04
N PRO A 147 3.90 5.88 9.30
CA PRO A 147 2.52 5.80 8.82
C PRO A 147 2.41 5.84 7.30
N GLY A 148 1.56 4.97 6.75
CA GLY A 148 1.27 4.83 5.32
C GLY A 148 2.11 3.78 4.59
N TRP A 149 3.13 3.22 5.24
CA TRP A 149 3.83 2.05 4.71
C TRP A 149 2.99 0.79 4.91
N TRP A 150 3.12 -0.14 3.99
CA TRP A 150 2.35 -1.38 4.01
C TRP A 150 3.14 -2.50 3.36
N GLY A 151 2.63 -3.72 3.49
CA GLY A 151 3.28 -4.88 2.92
C GLY A 151 2.45 -6.14 3.01
N VAL A 152 3.01 -7.22 2.46
CA VAL A 152 2.44 -8.56 2.56
C VAL A 152 3.52 -9.55 2.95
N ARG A 153 3.13 -10.60 3.64
CA ARG A 153 4.05 -11.65 4.08
C ARG A 153 3.46 -13.03 3.86
N ARG A 154 4.30 -13.94 3.34
CA ARG A 154 3.98 -15.35 3.09
C ARG A 154 5.21 -16.20 3.41
N SER A 155 5.08 -17.19 4.29
CA SER A 155 6.19 -18.05 4.74
C SER A 155 7.39 -17.17 5.20
N ASN A 156 8.60 -17.47 4.73
CA ASN A 156 9.83 -16.73 5.02
C ASN A 156 10.03 -15.46 4.17
N LEU A 157 9.00 -15.00 3.44
CA LEU A 157 9.09 -13.81 2.59
C LEU A 157 8.34 -12.63 3.23
N ALA A 158 8.97 -11.47 3.21
CA ALA A 158 8.37 -10.19 3.58
C ALA A 158 8.46 -9.22 2.41
N VAL A 159 7.32 -8.67 1.99
CA VAL A 159 7.23 -7.69 0.90
C VAL A 159 6.82 -6.36 1.50
N LEU A 160 7.66 -5.34 1.31
CA LEU A 160 7.41 -3.97 1.73
C LEU A 160 7.10 -3.09 0.52
N ALA A 161 6.02 -2.33 0.61
CA ALA A 161 5.56 -1.41 -0.41
C ALA A 161 5.76 0.04 0.01
N PRO A 162 5.92 0.97 -0.95
CA PRO A 162 6.12 2.37 -0.64
C PRO A 162 4.88 3.00 -0.01
N LYS A 163 5.11 4.07 0.75
CA LYS A 163 4.06 4.82 1.44
C LYS A 163 2.89 5.22 0.54
N THR A 164 1.67 5.03 1.01
CA THR A 164 0.44 5.64 0.46
C THR A 164 -0.68 5.64 1.54
N GLY A 165 -1.87 6.15 1.23
CA GLY A 165 -3.06 6.01 2.06
C GLY A 165 -3.62 4.58 2.06
N LEU A 166 -4.32 4.23 3.14
CA LEU A 166 -4.87 2.89 3.35
C LEU A 166 -5.74 2.40 2.17
N SER A 167 -6.69 3.22 1.70
CA SER A 167 -7.56 2.85 0.58
C SER A 167 -6.76 2.52 -0.69
N GLU A 168 -5.77 3.34 -1.04
CA GLU A 168 -4.93 3.10 -2.23
C GLU A 168 -4.05 1.85 -2.06
N SER A 169 -3.50 1.61 -0.86
CA SER A 169 -2.73 0.39 -0.57
C SER A 169 -3.57 -0.88 -0.71
N VAL A 170 -4.81 -0.86 -0.20
CA VAL A 170 -5.75 -1.99 -0.30
C VAL A 170 -6.17 -2.19 -1.75
N ALA A 171 -6.48 -1.11 -2.47
CA ALA A 171 -6.85 -1.18 -3.88
C ALA A 171 -5.74 -1.79 -4.74
N PHE A 172 -4.49 -1.40 -4.51
CA PHE A 172 -3.32 -1.98 -5.18
C PHE A 172 -3.17 -3.47 -4.84
N ALA A 173 -3.28 -3.82 -3.56
CA ALA A 173 -3.17 -5.21 -3.11
C ALA A 173 -4.31 -6.09 -3.66
N LEU A 174 -5.52 -5.55 -3.81
CA LEU A 174 -6.67 -6.22 -4.43
C LEU A 174 -6.45 -6.44 -5.93
N LYS A 175 -6.06 -5.39 -6.66
CA LYS A 175 -5.81 -5.44 -8.12
C LYS A 175 -4.87 -6.57 -8.51
N HIS A 176 -3.84 -6.80 -7.69
CA HIS A 176 -2.82 -7.81 -7.92
C HIS A 176 -2.96 -9.06 -7.04
N LYS A 177 -4.12 -9.21 -6.36
CA LYS A 177 -4.45 -10.28 -5.43
C LYS A 177 -3.36 -10.57 -4.38
N LEU A 178 -2.58 -9.56 -3.98
CA LEU A 178 -1.52 -9.69 -2.97
C LEU A 178 -2.09 -10.09 -1.60
N VAL A 179 -3.31 -9.63 -1.28
CA VAL A 179 -4.07 -10.03 -0.08
C VAL A 179 -4.45 -11.51 -0.05
N CYS A 180 -4.46 -12.17 -1.22
CA CYS A 180 -4.69 -13.61 -1.34
C CYS A 180 -3.39 -14.41 -1.28
N TRP A 181 -2.27 -13.76 -1.62
CA TRP A 181 -0.97 -14.40 -1.60
C TRP A 181 -0.40 -14.49 -0.19
N GLY A 182 -0.56 -13.44 0.61
CA GLY A 182 0.03 -13.35 1.94
C GLY A 182 -0.81 -12.49 2.89
N MET A 183 -0.42 -12.49 4.15
CA MET A 183 -1.02 -11.63 5.17
C MET A 183 -0.68 -10.17 4.87
N PHE A 184 -1.70 -9.34 4.67
CA PHE A 184 -1.54 -7.90 4.47
C PHE A 184 -1.37 -7.17 5.80
N ALA A 185 -0.41 -6.25 5.84
CA ALA A 185 -0.15 -5.39 7.00
C ALA A 185 0.03 -3.93 6.56
N TYR A 186 -0.44 -3.01 7.40
CA TYR A 186 -0.37 -1.57 7.15
C TYR A 186 0.03 -0.81 8.42
N SER A 187 0.95 0.14 8.31
CA SER A 187 1.33 1.02 9.41
C SER A 187 0.38 2.22 9.49
N GLY A 188 -0.37 2.31 10.59
CA GLY A 188 -1.04 3.54 10.98
C GLY A 188 -0.09 4.47 11.73
N THR A 189 -0.66 5.39 12.52
CA THR A 189 0.10 6.44 13.22
C THR A 189 1.04 5.88 14.28
N ASP A 190 0.55 4.94 15.08
CA ASP A 190 1.24 4.42 16.26
C ASP A 190 1.39 2.88 16.25
N ASP A 191 0.67 2.19 15.37
CA ASP A 191 0.59 0.72 15.32
C ASP A 191 0.66 0.18 13.89
N VAL A 192 0.97 -1.11 13.78
CA VAL A 192 0.81 -1.90 12.55
C VAL A 192 -0.42 -2.77 12.67
N TYR A 193 -1.24 -2.73 11.63
CA TYR A 193 -2.52 -3.43 11.56
C TYR A 193 -2.43 -4.54 10.53
N GLY A 194 -2.64 -5.78 10.97
CA GLY A 194 -2.86 -6.91 10.08
C GLY A 194 -4.32 -6.89 9.61
N VAL A 195 -4.55 -6.97 8.31
CA VAL A 195 -5.90 -7.06 7.76
C VAL A 195 -6.26 -8.53 7.60
N PRO A 196 -7.33 -9.02 8.26
CA PRO A 196 -7.77 -10.39 8.09
C PRO A 196 -8.17 -10.66 6.63
N GLY A 197 -7.74 -11.79 6.10
CA GLY A 197 -8.06 -12.20 4.74
C GLY A 197 -7.99 -13.72 4.56
N PRO A 198 -8.29 -14.22 3.35
CA PRO A 198 -8.44 -15.66 3.10
C PRO A 198 -7.15 -16.47 3.25
N TYR A 199 -6.00 -15.81 3.14
CA TYR A 199 -4.71 -16.40 3.47
C TYR A 199 -4.44 -16.27 4.97
N THR A 200 -4.13 -17.40 5.60
CA THR A 200 -3.71 -17.46 7.01
C THR A 200 -2.40 -18.21 7.14
N GLU A 201 -1.57 -17.83 8.11
CA GLU A 201 -0.38 -18.57 8.51
C GLU A 201 -0.74 -19.47 9.70
N LEU A 202 0.00 -20.58 9.87
CA LEU A 202 -0.11 -21.51 11.01
C LEU A 202 0.78 -21.08 12.18
#